data_AF-A0A941ASY5-F1
#
_entry.id   AF-A0A941ASY5-F1
#
_cell.length_a   1.000
_cell.length_b   1.000
_cell.length_c   1.000
_cell.angle_alpha   90.00
_cell.angle_beta   90.00
_cell.angle_gamma   90.00
#
_symmetry.space_group_name_H-M   'P 1'
#
loop_
_entity.id
_entity.type
_entity.pdbx_description
1 polymer ?
#
loop_
_entity_poly.entity_id
_entity_poly.type
_entity_poly.pdbx_seq_one_letter_code
_entity_poly.pdbx_strand_id
1 'polypeptide(L)'
;MQDLLKQYGSTLYKLEKFKSSVCKDEQEIVSGMISDLRFTIEWLRTGKRPGARRGIERRAAYQRERSEDPLVIQRYVRSTADDHNWTDIQQESCVTEWDRTRIEDALSVLTEREKEMYLMSRGGMMSFEQIARMLVVSKSTVQTTIERAEKKISLQISQSLFSFAG
;
A
#
# COMPACT_ATOMS: atom_id res chain seq x y z
N MET A 1 -0.52 -23.71 17.06
CA MET A 1 -1.22 -24.06 15.80
C MET A 1 -2.14 -25.27 15.96
N GLN A 2 -1.71 -26.35 16.63
CA GLN A 2 -2.58 -27.50 16.92
C GLN A 2 -3.82 -27.12 17.77
N ASP A 3 -3.68 -26.22 18.74
CA ASP A 3 -4.81 -25.77 19.55
C ASP A 3 -5.84 -24.99 18.74
N LEU A 4 -5.39 -24.19 17.77
CA LEU A 4 -6.28 -23.45 16.87
C LEU A 4 -7.08 -24.41 15.97
N LEU A 5 -6.44 -25.46 15.44
CA LEU A 5 -7.14 -26.50 14.68
C LEU A 5 -8.17 -27.26 15.52
N LYS A 6 -7.88 -27.53 16.80
CA LYS A 6 -8.86 -28.13 17.72
C LYS A 6 -10.04 -27.20 17.97
N GLN A 7 -9.79 -25.91 18.22
CA GLN A 7 -10.83 -24.90 18.40
C GLN A 7 -11.72 -24.80 17.17
N TYR A 8 -11.13 -24.66 15.97
CA TYR A 8 -11.88 -24.54 14.71
C TYR A 8 -12.64 -25.83 14.34
N GLY A 9 -12.08 -27.00 14.65
CA GLY A 9 -12.81 -28.26 14.52
C GLY A 9 -14.03 -28.33 15.43
N SER A 10 -13.90 -27.85 16.67
CA SER A 10 -15.01 -27.82 17.64
C SER A 10 -16.11 -26.83 17.24
N THR A 11 -15.76 -25.68 16.68
CA THR A 11 -16.74 -24.68 16.20
C THR A 11 -17.44 -25.17 14.94
N LEU A 12 -16.72 -25.81 14.01
CA LEU A 12 -17.30 -26.44 12.83
C LEU A 12 -18.37 -27.47 13.21
N TYR A 13 -18.06 -28.36 14.16
CA TYR A 13 -19.01 -29.35 14.65
C TYR A 13 -20.27 -28.72 15.26
N LYS A 14 -20.11 -27.66 16.06
CA LYS A 14 -21.24 -26.91 16.64
C LYS A 14 -22.12 -26.27 15.57
N LEU A 15 -21.50 -25.67 14.55
CA LEU A 15 -22.22 -25.01 13.45
C LEU A 15 -22.94 -26.00 12.55
N GLU A 16 -22.36 -27.16 12.26
CA GLU A 16 -23.02 -28.24 11.50
C GLU A 16 -24.26 -28.74 12.24
N LYS A 17 -24.19 -28.91 13.56
CA LYS A 17 -25.34 -29.27 14.38
C LYS A 17 -26.40 -28.15 14.38
N PHE A 18 -25.97 -26.90 14.56
CA PHE A 18 -26.84 -25.73 14.58
C PHE A 18 -27.57 -25.51 13.25
N LYS A 19 -26.93 -25.79 12.11
CA LYS A 19 -27.56 -25.68 10.78
C LYS A 19 -28.87 -26.46 10.66
N SER A 20 -28.98 -27.62 11.33
CA SER A 20 -30.20 -28.45 11.28
C SER A 20 -31.40 -27.88 12.05
N SER A 21 -31.17 -26.95 12.98
CA SER A 21 -32.20 -26.38 13.87
C SER A 21 -32.72 -25.00 13.43
N VAL A 22 -32.25 -24.49 12.29
CA VAL A 22 -32.29 -23.07 11.93
C VAL A 22 -33.18 -22.82 10.70
N CYS A 23 -33.77 -21.62 10.59
CA CYS A 23 -34.63 -21.24 9.46
C CYS A 23 -33.84 -21.03 8.15
N LYS A 24 -34.50 -20.93 7.00
CA LYS A 24 -33.83 -20.88 5.68
C LYS A 24 -32.85 -19.71 5.53
N ASP A 25 -33.20 -18.52 5.98
CA ASP A 25 -32.37 -17.33 5.83
C ASP A 25 -31.09 -17.43 6.68
N GLU A 26 -31.22 -17.94 7.90
CA GLU A 26 -30.09 -18.18 8.79
C GLU A 26 -29.25 -19.39 8.35
N GLN A 27 -29.84 -20.38 7.66
CA GLN A 27 -29.10 -21.52 7.09
C GLN A 27 -28.09 -21.10 6.03
N GLU A 28 -28.39 -20.07 5.24
CA GLU A 28 -27.46 -19.53 4.24
C GLU A 28 -26.23 -18.92 4.92
N ILE A 29 -26.47 -18.09 5.93
CA ILE A 29 -25.41 -17.47 6.76
C ILE A 29 -24.54 -18.56 7.41
N VAL A 30 -25.16 -19.55 8.06
CA VAL A 30 -24.44 -20.65 8.72
C VAL A 30 -23.66 -21.50 7.70
N SER A 31 -24.19 -21.67 6.48
CA SER A 31 -23.48 -22.38 5.40
C SER A 31 -22.24 -21.63 4.93
N GLY A 32 -22.30 -20.28 4.87
CA GLY A 32 -21.14 -19.43 4.64
C GLY A 32 -20.07 -19.64 5.72
N MET A 33 -20.47 -19.54 7.00
CA MET A 33 -19.56 -19.74 8.14
C MET A 33 -18.89 -21.12 8.14
N ILE A 34 -19.63 -22.19 7.81
CA ILE A 34 -19.09 -23.55 7.68
C ILE A 34 -18.06 -23.62 6.55
N SER A 35 -18.35 -22.99 5.40
CA SER A 35 -17.44 -22.98 4.25
C SER A 35 -16.14 -22.26 4.57
N ASP A 36 -16.21 -21.12 5.26
CA ASP A 36 -15.04 -20.35 5.70
C ASP A 36 -14.19 -21.12 6.71
N LEU A 37 -14.82 -21.83 7.66
CA LEU A 37 -14.11 -22.67 8.62
C LEU A 37 -13.44 -23.87 7.95
N ARG A 38 -14.10 -24.53 7.00
CA ARG A 38 -13.50 -25.62 6.23
C ARG A 38 -12.30 -25.13 5.42
N PHE A 39 -12.45 -23.98 4.76
CA PHE A 39 -11.38 -23.34 4.00
C PHE A 39 -10.17 -23.01 4.89
N THR A 40 -10.39 -22.37 6.04
CA THR A 40 -9.31 -22.04 6.97
C THR A 40 -8.65 -23.27 7.58
N ILE A 41 -9.41 -24.31 7.94
CA ILE A 41 -8.84 -25.59 8.44
C ILE A 41 -7.97 -26.25 7.37
N GLU A 42 -8.41 -26.31 6.11
CA GLU A 42 -7.62 -26.88 5.01
C GLU A 42 -6.32 -26.10 4.80
N TRP A 43 -6.40 -24.76 4.85
CA TRP A 43 -5.21 -23.91 4.73
C TRP A 43 -4.23 -24.14 5.88
N LEU A 44 -4.72 -24.18 7.12
CA LEU A 44 -3.88 -24.39 8.31
C LEU A 44 -3.25 -25.79 8.35
N ARG A 45 -3.91 -26.81 7.77
CA ARG A 45 -3.38 -28.18 7.69
C ARG A 45 -2.34 -28.36 6.58
N THR A 46 -2.61 -27.79 5.40
CA THR A 46 -1.77 -28.01 4.21
C THR A 46 -0.68 -26.95 4.05
N GLY A 47 -0.82 -25.79 4.70
CA GLY A 47 0.02 -24.62 4.50
C GLY A 47 -0.13 -24.00 3.10
N LYS A 48 -1.14 -24.42 2.33
CA LYS A 48 -1.36 -24.02 0.94
C LYS A 48 -2.78 -23.49 0.77
N ARG A 49 -2.99 -22.66 -0.24
CA ARG A 49 -4.33 -22.19 -0.59
C ARG A 49 -5.22 -23.39 -0.96
N PRO A 50 -6.35 -23.62 -0.24
CA PRO A 50 -7.34 -24.63 -0.59
C PRO A 50 -7.79 -24.49 -2.04
N GLY A 51 -7.89 -25.63 -2.74
CA GLY A 51 -8.24 -25.67 -4.17
C GLY A 51 -7.12 -25.28 -5.15
N ALA A 52 -5.97 -24.78 -4.69
CA ALA A 52 -4.83 -24.49 -5.57
C ALA A 52 -3.96 -25.74 -5.76
N ARG A 53 -3.78 -26.18 -7.02
CA ARG A 53 -2.92 -27.33 -7.36
C ARG A 53 -1.43 -27.06 -7.15
N ARG A 54 -0.99 -25.80 -7.22
CA ARG A 54 0.40 -25.35 -7.06
C ARG A 54 0.50 -24.40 -5.87
N GLY A 55 1.57 -24.50 -5.10
CA GLY A 55 1.83 -23.59 -3.99
C GLY A 55 2.27 -22.20 -4.46
N ILE A 56 2.36 -21.28 -3.51
CA ILE A 56 2.70 -19.87 -3.77
C ILE A 56 4.11 -19.68 -4.34
N GLU A 57 4.98 -20.67 -4.13
CA GLU A 57 6.34 -20.73 -4.65
C GLU A 57 6.38 -20.98 -6.17
N ARG A 58 5.34 -21.62 -6.73
CA ARG A 58 5.22 -21.94 -8.17
C ARG A 58 4.09 -21.16 -8.83
N ARG A 59 4.19 -19.83 -8.77
CA ARG A 59 3.32 -18.90 -9.52
C ARG A 59 3.50 -19.06 -11.03
N ALA A 60 2.39 -18.99 -11.77
CA ALA A 60 2.42 -18.91 -13.22
C ALA A 60 2.99 -17.55 -13.67
N ALA A 61 3.45 -17.44 -14.93
CA ALA A 61 4.01 -16.21 -15.50
C ALA A 61 3.09 -14.99 -15.29
N TYR A 62 1.81 -15.13 -15.65
CA TYR A 62 0.78 -14.10 -15.46
C TYR A 62 0.49 -13.74 -13.99
N GLN A 63 0.87 -14.57 -13.02
CA GLN A 63 0.74 -14.26 -11.59
C GLN A 63 1.98 -13.52 -11.04
N ARG A 64 3.08 -13.50 -11.81
CA ARG A 64 4.31 -12.76 -11.52
C ARG A 64 4.32 -11.43 -12.24
N GLU A 65 3.77 -11.40 -13.45
CA GLU A 65 3.67 -10.21 -14.29
C GLU A 65 2.58 -9.27 -13.77
N ARG A 66 2.92 -8.00 -13.63
CA ARG A 66 1.97 -6.91 -13.39
C ARG A 66 1.91 -6.09 -14.67
N SER A 67 0.73 -6.00 -15.28
CA SER A 67 0.52 -5.14 -16.44
C SER A 67 0.62 -3.69 -15.98
N GLU A 68 1.64 -2.99 -16.46
CA GLU A 68 1.84 -1.56 -16.25
C GLU A 68 1.97 -0.89 -17.61
N ASP A 69 1.75 0.42 -17.67
CA ASP A 69 1.96 1.21 -18.88
C ASP A 69 3.46 1.15 -19.28
N PRO A 70 3.81 0.71 -20.51
CA PRO A 70 5.18 0.69 -21.00
C PRO A 70 5.91 2.02 -20.85
N LEU A 71 5.20 3.15 -20.97
CA LEU A 71 5.78 4.49 -20.83
C LEU A 71 6.27 4.78 -19.42
N VAL A 72 5.59 4.24 -18.39
CA VAL A 72 5.99 4.42 -16.99
C VAL A 72 7.33 3.72 -16.72
N ILE A 73 7.48 2.50 -17.25
CA ILE A 73 8.71 1.72 -17.12
C ILE A 73 9.85 2.41 -17.89
N GLN A 74 9.59 2.83 -19.12
CA GLN A 74 10.57 3.54 -19.95
C GLN A 74 11.07 4.82 -19.27
N ARG A 75 10.16 5.63 -18.72
CA ARG A 75 10.49 6.86 -17.99
C ARG A 75 11.30 6.59 -16.73
N TYR A 76 10.95 5.56 -15.96
CA TYR A 76 11.70 5.17 -14.76
C TYR A 76 13.13 4.73 -15.09
N VAL A 77 13.30 3.88 -16.11
CA VAL A 77 14.62 3.41 -16.54
C VAL A 77 15.47 4.58 -17.06
N ARG A 78 14.86 5.50 -17.82
CA ARG A 78 15.54 6.70 -18.33
C ARG A 78 15.91 7.72 -17.26
N SER A 79 15.16 7.78 -16.15
CA SER A 79 15.42 8.74 -15.07
C SER A 79 16.39 8.23 -14.00
N THR A 80 16.61 6.91 -13.93
CA THR A 80 17.46 6.25 -12.92
C THR A 80 18.82 5.79 -13.45
N ALA A 81 19.08 5.94 -14.75
CA ALA A 81 20.29 5.45 -15.37
C ALA A 81 21.54 6.18 -14.85
N ASP A 82 22.41 5.41 -14.18
CA ASP A 82 23.84 5.68 -14.03
C ASP A 82 24.52 5.90 -15.39
N ASP A 83 25.74 6.45 -15.37
CA ASP A 83 26.67 6.73 -16.48
C ASP A 83 26.92 5.57 -17.48
N HIS A 84 26.30 4.41 -17.31
CA HIS A 84 26.39 3.25 -18.19
C HIS A 84 25.41 3.35 -19.37
N ASN A 85 25.47 4.47 -20.08
CA ASN A 85 24.67 4.68 -21.28
C ASN A 85 25.35 3.92 -22.45
N TRP A 86 25.02 2.63 -22.62
CA TRP A 86 25.39 1.85 -23.80
C TRP A 86 24.62 2.29 -25.07
N THR A 87 23.81 3.33 -24.98
CA THR A 87 22.90 3.81 -26.02
C THR A 87 22.77 5.33 -25.98
N ASP A 88 22.74 5.99 -27.14
CA ASP A 88 22.51 7.44 -27.31
C ASP A 88 21.06 7.87 -27.02
N ILE A 89 20.48 7.41 -25.90
CA ILE A 89 19.11 7.74 -25.51
C ILE A 89 19.14 9.04 -24.69
N GLN A 90 18.34 10.02 -25.11
CA GLN A 90 18.16 11.26 -24.35
C GLN A 90 17.58 10.93 -22.96
N GLN A 91 18.26 11.41 -21.92
CA GLN A 91 17.84 11.26 -20.53
C GLN A 91 16.57 12.10 -20.31
N GLU A 92 15.48 11.46 -19.88
CA GLU A 92 14.22 12.14 -19.59
C GLU A 92 14.23 12.75 -18.19
N SER A 93 13.95 14.06 -18.10
CA SER A 93 13.63 14.83 -16.88
C SER A 93 14.13 14.19 -15.58
N CYS A 94 15.44 14.10 -15.42
CA CYS A 94 16.06 13.62 -14.19
C CYS A 94 16.00 14.74 -13.16
N VAL A 95 15.53 14.41 -11.95
CA VAL A 95 15.71 15.30 -10.79
C VAL A 95 17.22 15.36 -10.56
N THR A 96 17.83 16.50 -10.86
CA THR A 96 19.27 16.68 -10.71
C THR A 96 19.64 16.54 -9.23
N GLU A 97 20.90 16.27 -8.93
CA GLU A 97 21.36 16.27 -7.54
C GLU A 97 21.05 17.61 -6.87
N TRP A 98 21.11 18.70 -7.64
CA TRP A 98 20.78 20.02 -7.13
C TRP A 98 19.30 20.21 -6.84
N ASP A 99 18.41 19.64 -7.66
CA ASP A 99 16.99 19.56 -7.35
C ASP A 99 16.71 18.75 -6.08
N ARG A 100 17.44 17.65 -5.85
CA ARG A 100 17.29 16.84 -4.64
C ARG A 100 17.62 17.66 -3.40
N THR A 101 18.76 18.35 -3.38
CA THR A 101 19.13 19.19 -2.24
C THR A 101 18.13 20.32 -2.01
N ARG A 102 17.60 20.94 -3.08
CA ARG A 102 16.54 21.96 -2.96
C ARG A 102 15.26 21.40 -2.34
N ILE A 103 14.84 20.20 -2.75
CA ILE A 103 13.66 19.52 -2.21
C ILE A 103 13.89 19.14 -0.75
N GLU A 104 15.08 18.62 -0.41
CA GLU A 104 15.43 18.23 0.96
C GLU A 104 15.45 19.45 1.90
N ASP A 105 16.06 20.55 1.47
CA ASP A 105 16.05 21.79 2.22
C ASP A 105 14.62 22.33 2.45
N ALA A 106 13.80 22.36 1.39
CA ALA A 106 12.41 22.79 1.50
C ALA A 106 11.59 21.95 2.49
N LEU A 107 11.86 20.65 2.58
CA LEU A 107 11.18 19.72 3.49
C LEU A 107 11.79 19.65 4.90
N SER A 108 12.95 20.25 5.14
CA SER A 108 13.70 20.14 6.41
C SER A 108 12.97 20.79 7.60
N VAL A 109 12.12 21.79 7.34
CA VAL A 109 11.39 22.57 8.37
C VAL A 109 10.14 21.84 8.88
N LEU A 110 9.72 20.77 8.19
CA LEU A 110 8.54 20.00 8.56
C LEU A 110 8.84 19.03 9.69
N THR A 111 7.90 18.89 10.63
CA THR A 111 7.92 17.76 11.57
C THR A 111 7.69 16.45 10.83
N GLU A 112 8.12 15.33 11.41
CA GLU A 112 7.95 14.00 10.81
C GLU A 112 6.49 13.72 10.41
N ARG A 113 5.54 14.11 11.27
CA ARG A 113 4.11 13.94 11.02
C ARG A 113 3.57 14.85 9.91
N GLU A 114 4.03 16.10 9.84
CA GLU A 114 3.69 17.02 8.75
C GLU A 114 4.25 16.53 7.42
N LYS A 115 5.52 16.09 7.42
CA LYS A 115 6.21 15.56 6.25
C LYS A 115 5.51 14.30 5.71
N GLU A 116 5.11 13.40 6.59
CA GLU A 116 4.36 12.19 6.23
C GLU A 116 3.02 12.52 5.55
N MET A 117 2.20 13.38 6.16
CA MET A 117 0.91 13.78 5.57
C MET A 117 1.09 14.53 4.24
N TYR A 118 2.10 15.40 4.17
CA TYR A 118 2.42 16.16 2.96
C TYR A 118 2.87 15.24 1.81
N LEU A 119 3.75 14.28 2.07
CA LEU A 119 4.22 13.30 1.08
C LEU A 119 3.09 12.39 0.60
N MET A 120 2.22 11.92 1.49
CA MET A 120 1.05 11.12 1.09
C MET A 120 0.11 11.89 0.14
N SER A 121 -0.08 13.20 0.38
CA SER A 121 -0.96 14.01 -0.46
C SER A 121 -0.30 14.49 -1.75
N ARG A 122 0.87 15.14 -1.68
CA ARG A 122 1.51 15.79 -2.85
C ARG A 122 2.42 14.83 -3.62
N GLY A 123 3.10 13.92 -2.95
CA GLY A 123 3.92 12.88 -3.58
C GLY A 123 3.08 11.67 -4.02
N GLY A 124 2.18 11.21 -3.15
CA GLY A 124 1.34 10.03 -3.37
C GLY A 124 -0.01 10.31 -4.05
N MET A 125 -0.38 11.59 -4.27
CA MET A 125 -1.65 12.01 -4.89
C MET A 125 -2.90 11.42 -4.20
N MET A 126 -2.82 11.16 -2.90
CA MET A 126 -3.93 10.61 -2.11
C MET A 126 -4.90 11.71 -1.68
N SER A 127 -6.19 11.39 -1.65
CA SER A 127 -7.20 12.30 -1.10
C SER A 127 -7.06 12.43 0.43
N PHE A 128 -7.45 13.57 0.99
CA PHE A 128 -7.41 13.80 2.44
C PHE A 128 -8.22 12.76 3.23
N GLU A 129 -9.30 12.23 2.65
CA GLU A 129 -10.12 11.18 3.25
C GLU A 129 -9.39 9.84 3.32
N GLN A 130 -8.61 9.48 2.29
CA GLN A 130 -7.78 8.28 2.31
C GLN A 130 -6.67 8.40 3.37
N ILE A 131 -6.00 9.54 3.40
CA ILE A 131 -4.94 9.83 4.38
C ILE A 131 -5.49 9.77 5.81
N ALA A 132 -6.63 10.42 6.05
CA ALA A 132 -7.31 10.43 7.35
C ALA A 132 -7.60 9.00 7.85
N ARG A 133 -8.12 8.13 6.96
CA ARG A 133 -8.37 6.72 7.29
C ARG A 133 -7.10 5.92 7.55
N MET A 134 -6.04 6.09 6.75
CA MET A 134 -4.76 5.40 6.96
C MET A 134 -4.09 5.80 8.27
N LEU A 135 -4.21 7.08 8.62
CA LEU A 135 -3.54 7.66 9.77
C LEU A 135 -4.41 7.70 11.04
N VAL A 136 -5.65 7.24 10.95
CA VAL A 136 -6.66 7.23 12.03
C VAL A 136 -6.81 8.61 12.67
N VAL A 137 -6.96 9.64 11.83
CA VAL A 137 -7.19 11.03 12.23
C VAL A 137 -8.39 11.60 11.49
N SER A 138 -8.88 12.76 11.93
CA SER A 138 -9.95 13.44 11.21
C SER A 138 -9.45 14.07 9.91
N LYS A 139 -10.32 14.19 8.90
CA LYS A 139 -10.02 14.86 7.63
C LYS A 139 -9.57 16.31 7.83
N SER A 140 -10.18 17.03 8.77
CA SER A 140 -9.81 18.42 9.09
C SER A 140 -8.41 18.52 9.70
N THR A 141 -7.99 17.52 10.49
CA THR A 141 -6.60 17.42 10.98
C THR A 141 -5.61 17.30 9.82
N VAL A 142 -5.89 16.44 8.84
CA VAL A 142 -5.03 16.28 7.66
C VAL A 142 -4.94 17.58 6.88
N GLN A 143 -6.08 18.21 6.59
CA GLN A 143 -6.14 19.47 5.86
C GLN A 143 -5.32 20.58 6.54
N THR A 144 -5.57 20.84 7.82
CA THR A 144 -4.88 21.91 8.57
C THR A 144 -3.38 21.65 8.70
N THR A 145 -2.98 20.38 8.83
CA THR A 145 -1.56 19.98 8.88
C THR A 145 -0.85 20.24 7.55
N ILE A 146 -1.50 19.92 6.42
CA ILE A 146 -0.97 20.16 5.08
C ILE A 146 -0.87 21.66 4.80
N GLU A 147 -1.91 22.44 5.10
CA GLU A 147 -1.89 23.91 4.92
C GLU A 147 -0.77 24.56 5.73
N ARG A 148 -0.51 24.07 6.95
CA ARG A 148 0.63 24.53 7.76
C ARG A 148 1.97 24.13 7.14
N ALA A 149 2.08 22.90 6.64
CA ALA A 149 3.29 22.42 5.96
C ALA A 149 3.60 23.28 4.72
N GLU A 150 2.59 23.58 3.90
CA GLU A 150 2.74 24.44 2.72
C GLU A 150 3.24 25.84 3.08
N LYS A 151 2.71 26.44 4.16
CA LYS A 151 3.20 27.73 4.66
C LYS A 151 4.67 27.65 5.08
N LYS A 152 5.07 26.61 5.83
CA LYS A 152 6.46 26.41 6.26
C LYS A 152 7.40 26.25 5.06
N ILE A 153 7.02 25.43 4.09
CA ILE A 153 7.79 25.21 2.85
C ILE A 153 7.92 26.54 2.08
N SER A 154 6.83 27.29 1.91
CA SER A 154 6.86 28.56 1.18
C SER A 154 7.80 29.58 1.82
N LEU A 155 7.82 29.63 3.15
CA LEU A 155 8.73 30.48 3.91
C LEU A 155 10.18 30.04 3.70
N GLN A 156 10.45 28.73 3.83
CA GLN A 156 11.79 28.17 3.61
C GLN A 156 12.30 28.48 2.21
N ILE A 157 11.48 28.29 1.17
CA ILE A 157 11.86 28.60 -0.21
C ILE A 157 12.21 30.09 -0.38
N SER A 158 11.46 31.00 0.24
CA SER A 158 11.73 32.44 0.14
C SER A 158 12.98 32.91 0.91
N GLN A 159 13.44 32.14 1.90
CA GLN A 159 14.56 32.51 2.78
C GLN A 159 15.83 31.70 2.48
N SER A 160 15.68 30.55 1.84
CA SER A 160 16.77 29.61 1.59
C SER A 160 17.65 30.07 0.44
N LEU A 161 18.95 30.13 0.71
CA LEU A 161 19.99 30.39 -0.29
C LEU A 161 19.94 29.38 -1.44
N PHE A 162 19.55 28.14 -1.14
CA PHE A 162 19.48 27.05 -2.11
C PHE A 162 18.33 27.22 -3.13
N SER A 163 17.35 28.07 -2.82
CA SER A 163 16.27 28.39 -3.76
C SER A 163 16.64 29.49 -4.77
N PHE A 164 17.61 30.34 -4.45
CA PHE A 164 18.05 31.45 -5.31
C PHE A 164 19.26 31.09 -6.19
N ALA A 165 20.01 30.07 -5.83
CA ALA A 165 21.12 29.55 -6.62
C ALA A 165 20.60 28.48 -7.60
N GLY A 166 20.04 28.91 -8.73
CA GLY A 166 19.53 28.05 -9.80
C GLY A 166 19.93 28.55 -11.17
#